data_AF-A0A2E2TG52-F1
#
_entry.id   AF-A0A2E2TG52-F1
#
_cell.length_a   1.000
_cell.length_b   1.000
_cell.length_c   1.000
_cell.angle_alpha   90.00
_cell.angle_beta   90.00
_cell.angle_gamma   90.00
#
_symmetry.space_group_name_H-M   'P 1'
#
loop_
_entity.id
_entity.type
_entity.pdbx_description
1 polymer ?
#
loop_
_entity_poly.entity_id
_entity_poly.type
_entity_poly.pdbx_seq_one_letter_code
_entity_poly.pdbx_strand_id
1 'polypeptide(L)'
;MKILDQLLIVNSIERNAFQIILWWELRRILYNGIILISGIVSMQIMYALVELKPGEDLQEPLAIIGFGFLCNLFYTIGWLTEIFSKKTLTYGPKNFKKGLYFTLFFCFPTSSITYYLLDRKRIRKNAYLKTKHNNG
;
A
#
# COMPACT_ATOMS: atom_id res chain seq x y z
N MET A 1 1.79 3.42 19.06
CA MET A 1 0.82 4.49 18.72
C MET A 1 -0.40 4.25 19.59
N LYS A 2 -0.55 4.97 20.71
CA LYS A 2 -1.55 4.63 21.76
C LYS A 2 -2.98 4.43 21.21
N ILE A 3 -3.38 5.26 20.24
CA ILE A 3 -4.69 5.17 19.57
C ILE A 3 -4.84 3.88 18.75
N LEU A 4 -3.84 3.52 17.96
CA LEU A 4 -3.89 2.29 17.16
C LEU A 4 -3.94 1.05 18.07
N ASP A 5 -3.20 1.06 19.17
CA ASP A 5 -3.21 -0.04 20.13
C ASP A 5 -4.59 -0.22 20.79
N GLN A 6 -5.35 0.86 21.01
CA GLN A 6 -6.73 0.80 21.48
C GLN A 6 -7.69 0.21 20.44
N LEU A 7 -7.56 0.57 19.17
CA LEU A 7 -8.41 0.05 18.08
C LEU A 7 -8.15 -1.45 17.80
N LEU A 8 -6.94 -1.92 18.13
CA LEU A 8 -6.53 -3.30 17.89
C LEU A 8 -6.70 -4.20 19.12
N ILE A 9 -7.48 -3.83 20.14
CA ILE A 9 -7.66 -4.70 21.31
C ILE A 9 -8.34 -6.02 20.91
N VAL A 10 -7.87 -7.11 21.53
CA VAL A 10 -8.47 -8.45 21.47
C VAL A 10 -8.96 -8.80 22.87
N ASN A 11 -10.25 -9.13 23.00
CA ASN A 11 -10.90 -9.30 24.30
C ASN A 11 -10.83 -10.73 24.86
N SER A 12 -10.52 -11.74 24.03
CA SER A 12 -10.51 -13.15 24.44
C SER A 12 -9.48 -13.98 23.68
N ILE A 13 -8.88 -14.95 24.39
CA ILE A 13 -7.99 -15.98 23.82
C ILE A 13 -8.83 -17.11 23.21
N GLU A 14 -9.95 -17.46 23.84
CA GLU A 14 -10.89 -18.49 23.39
C GLU A 14 -11.79 -17.94 22.28
N ARG A 15 -11.17 -17.67 21.13
CA ARG A 15 -11.88 -17.25 19.91
C ARG A 15 -12.04 -18.42 18.95
N ASN A 16 -13.24 -18.63 18.42
CA ASN A 16 -13.42 -19.53 17.28
C ASN A 16 -12.97 -18.86 15.97
N ALA A 17 -12.91 -19.63 14.88
CA ALA A 17 -12.47 -19.11 13.58
C ALA A 17 -13.32 -17.92 13.10
N PHE A 18 -14.63 -17.97 13.32
CA PHE A 18 -15.55 -16.90 12.93
C PHE A 18 -15.26 -15.59 13.69
N GLN A 19 -15.00 -15.65 15.00
CA GLN A 19 -14.62 -14.49 15.80
C GLN A 19 -13.27 -13.90 15.40
N ILE A 20 -12.32 -14.74 14.96
CA ILE A 20 -11.05 -14.27 14.39
C ILE A 20 -11.31 -13.53 13.07
N ILE A 21 -12.06 -14.15 12.14
CA ILE A 21 -12.41 -13.53 10.86
C ILE A 21 -13.13 -12.19 11.09
N LEU A 22 -14.15 -12.17 11.94
CA LEU A 22 -14.89 -10.95 12.26
C LEU A 22 -13.99 -9.85 12.83
N TRP A 23 -13.05 -10.20 13.71
CA TRP A 23 -12.07 -9.25 14.26
C TRP A 23 -11.23 -8.59 13.15
N TRP A 24 -10.79 -9.38 12.16
CA TRP A 24 -10.01 -8.88 11.03
C TRP A 24 -10.85 -8.08 10.04
N GLU A 25 -12.06 -8.55 9.70
CA GLU A 25 -12.94 -7.87 8.74
C GLU A 25 -13.40 -6.50 9.27
N LEU A 26 -13.72 -6.38 10.57
CA LEU A 26 -14.03 -5.08 11.17
C LEU A 26 -12.88 -4.07 11.06
N ARG A 27 -11.63 -4.55 11.10
CA ARG A 27 -10.43 -3.73 11.01
C ARG A 27 -9.96 -3.51 9.58
N ARG A 28 -10.57 -4.18 8.60
CA ARG A 28 -10.33 -3.93 7.17
C ARG A 28 -10.72 -2.51 6.79
N ILE A 29 -11.77 -1.97 7.40
CA ILE A 29 -12.20 -0.57 7.19
C ILE A 29 -11.08 0.39 7.63
N LEU A 30 -10.52 0.18 8.83
CA LEU A 30 -9.40 0.97 9.34
C LEU A 30 -8.17 0.85 8.42
N TYR A 31 -7.82 -0.38 8.02
CA TYR A 31 -6.71 -0.63 7.11
C TYR A 31 -6.90 0.10 5.77
N ASN A 32 -8.03 -0.11 5.10
CA ASN A 32 -8.33 0.51 3.81
C ASN A 32 -8.38 2.05 3.91
N GLY A 33 -8.91 2.61 5.00
CA GLY A 33 -8.87 4.05 5.26
C GLY A 33 -7.44 4.59 5.33
N ILE A 34 -6.54 3.91 6.05
CA ILE A 34 -5.14 4.31 6.13
C ILE A 34 -4.44 4.18 4.78
N ILE A 35 -4.68 3.09 4.03
CA ILE A 35 -4.10 2.89 2.69
C ILE A 35 -4.59 3.96 1.71
N LEU A 36 -5.88 4.31 1.74
CA LEU A 36 -6.45 5.35 0.90
C LEU A 36 -5.80 6.71 1.16
N ILE A 37 -5.73 7.13 2.42
CA ILE A 37 -5.09 8.40 2.81
C ILE A 37 -3.62 8.41 2.40
N SER A 38 -2.90 7.30 2.64
CA SER A 38 -1.49 7.19 2.29
C SER A 38 -1.27 7.23 0.78
N GLY A 39 -2.17 6.62 0.00
CA GLY A 39 -2.16 6.68 -1.45
C GLY A 39 -2.37 8.09 -1.97
N ILE A 40 -3.33 8.84 -1.41
CA ILE A 40 -3.55 10.26 -1.76
C ILE A 40 -2.29 11.07 -1.46
N VAL A 41 -1.70 10.93 -0.27
CA VAL A 41 -0.47 11.64 0.11
C VAL A 41 0.69 11.28 -0.84
N SER A 42 0.85 10.00 -1.18
CA SER A 42 1.86 9.54 -2.13
C SER A 42 1.67 10.17 -3.51
N MET A 43 0.44 10.27 -4.01
CA MET A 43 0.16 10.92 -5.30
C MET A 43 0.48 12.41 -5.27
N GLN A 44 0.13 13.13 -4.20
CA GLN A 44 0.46 14.55 -4.06
C GLN A 44 1.97 14.79 -4.06
N ILE A 45 2.74 13.92 -3.38
CA ILE A 45 4.21 13.97 -3.41
C ILE A 45 4.72 13.73 -4.83
N MET A 46 4.20 12.72 -5.54
CA MET A 46 4.63 12.46 -6.93
C MET A 46 4.31 13.64 -7.85
N TYR A 47 3.11 14.22 -7.75
CA TYR A 47 2.72 15.39 -8.55
C TYR A 47 3.62 16.61 -8.29
N ALA A 48 4.12 16.76 -7.07
CA ALA A 48 5.07 17.83 -6.74
C ALA A 48 6.50 17.57 -7.25
N LEU A 49 6.88 16.31 -7.48
CA LEU A 49 8.26 15.91 -7.83
C LEU A 49 8.47 15.61 -9.31
N VAL A 50 7.41 15.36 -10.07
CA VAL A 50 7.47 14.88 -11.46
C VAL A 50 6.65 15.76 -12.38
N GLU A 51 7.24 16.17 -13.51
CA GLU A 51 6.52 16.90 -14.57
C GLU A 51 5.72 15.93 -15.43
N LEU A 52 4.46 15.69 -15.04
CA LEU A 52 3.56 14.83 -15.80
C LEU A 52 2.94 15.59 -16.98
N LYS A 53 3.12 15.06 -18.19
CA LYS A 53 2.35 15.54 -19.35
C LYS A 53 0.91 15.02 -19.25
N PRO A 54 -0.10 15.89 -19.38
CA PRO A 54 -1.51 15.44 -19.38
C PRO A 54 -1.78 14.49 -20.54
N GLY A 55 -2.34 13.30 -20.27
CA GLY A 55 -2.96 12.43 -21.27
C GLY A 55 -2.20 11.16 -21.69
N GLU A 56 -1.04 10.82 -21.10
CA GLU A 56 -0.27 9.64 -21.56
C GLU A 56 -0.58 8.29 -20.89
N ASP A 57 -1.28 8.18 -19.75
CA ASP A 57 -1.19 6.93 -18.98
C ASP A 57 -2.53 6.36 -18.46
N LEU A 58 -3.27 5.67 -19.35
CA LEU A 58 -4.37 4.74 -18.97
C LEU A 58 -3.89 3.58 -18.05
N GLN A 59 -2.58 3.36 -17.95
CA GLN A 59 -1.99 2.39 -17.01
C GLN A 59 -2.03 2.84 -15.55
N GLU A 60 -2.09 4.15 -15.28
CA GLU A 60 -2.06 4.67 -13.90
C GLU A 60 -3.31 4.30 -13.08
N PRO A 61 -4.55 4.46 -13.58
CA PRO A 61 -5.74 4.01 -12.87
C PRO A 61 -5.76 2.51 -12.60
N LEU A 62 -5.32 1.70 -13.57
CA LEU A 62 -5.27 0.24 -13.42
C LEU A 62 -4.22 -0.19 -12.38
N ALA A 63 -3.07 0.48 -12.33
CA ALA A 63 -2.05 0.22 -11.31
C ALA A 63 -2.55 0.55 -9.90
N ILE A 64 -3.28 1.65 -9.74
CA ILE A 64 -3.88 2.05 -8.45
C ILE A 64 -4.93 1.02 -8.00
N ILE A 65 -5.85 0.63 -8.90
CA ILE A 65 -6.87 -0.37 -8.60
C ILE A 65 -6.22 -1.73 -8.28
N GLY A 66 -5.24 -2.15 -9.08
CA GLY A 66 -4.49 -3.39 -8.87
C GLY A 66 -3.76 -3.41 -7.55
N PHE A 67 -3.14 -2.29 -7.16
CA PHE A 67 -2.50 -2.15 -5.84
C PHE A 67 -3.50 -2.23 -4.69
N GLY A 68 -4.66 -1.58 -4.81
CA GLY A 68 -5.74 -1.67 -3.83
C GLY A 68 -6.26 -3.10 -3.66
N PHE A 69 -6.40 -3.84 -4.77
CA PHE A 69 -6.77 -5.25 -4.76
C PHE A 69 -5.70 -6.11 -4.06
N LEU A 70 -4.42 -5.94 -4.43
CA LEU A 70 -3.31 -6.66 -3.80
C LEU A 70 -3.22 -6.40 -2.29
N CYS A 71 -3.39 -5.15 -1.86
CA CYS A 71 -3.46 -4.79 -0.45
C CYS A 71 -4.55 -5.58 0.29
N ASN A 72 -5.74 -5.71 -0.29
CA ASN A 72 -6.84 -6.46 0.30
C ASN A 72 -6.60 -7.97 0.29
N LEU A 73 -5.96 -8.50 -0.75
CA LEU A 73 -5.57 -9.90 -0.86
C LEU A 73 -4.56 -10.27 0.23
N PHE A 74 -3.48 -9.49 0.37
CA PHE A 74 -2.48 -9.70 1.42
C PHE A 74 -3.06 -9.52 2.83
N TYR A 75 -4.01 -8.60 3.01
CA TYR A 75 -4.71 -8.43 4.28
C TYR A 75 -5.47 -9.71 4.69
N THR A 76 -6.13 -10.38 3.74
CA THR A 76 -6.87 -11.63 3.99
C THR A 76 -5.97 -12.77 4.49
N ILE A 77 -4.69 -12.78 4.12
CA ILE A 77 -3.71 -13.73 4.65
C ILE A 77 -3.54 -13.56 6.17
N GLY A 78 -3.77 -12.35 6.70
CA GLY A 78 -3.68 -12.06 8.14
C GLY A 78 -4.57 -12.97 8.99
N TRP A 79 -5.87 -13.00 8.72
CA TRP A 79 -6.79 -13.86 9.48
C TRP A 79 -6.57 -15.33 9.17
N LEU A 80 -6.22 -15.68 7.93
CA LEU A 80 -5.93 -17.06 7.54
C LEU A 80 -4.78 -17.62 8.39
N THR A 81 -3.69 -16.89 8.52
CA THR A 81 -2.55 -17.31 9.35
C THR A 81 -2.89 -17.36 10.84
N GLU A 82 -3.78 -16.50 11.35
CA GLU A 82 -4.20 -16.53 12.75
C GLU A 82 -5.01 -17.79 13.09
N ILE A 83 -5.84 -18.28 12.17
CA ILE A 83 -6.63 -19.51 12.36
C ILE A 83 -5.72 -20.72 12.59
N PHE A 84 -4.62 -20.82 11.83
CA PHE A 84 -3.67 -21.93 11.92
C PHE A 84 -2.57 -21.73 12.97
N SER A 85 -2.54 -20.57 13.63
CA SER A 85 -1.53 -20.24 14.64
C SER A 85 -2.02 -20.54 16.05
N LYS A 86 -1.08 -20.59 16.99
CA LYS A 86 -1.42 -20.61 18.43
C LYS A 86 -2.18 -19.33 18.78
N LYS A 87 -3.40 -19.49 19.32
CA LYS A 87 -4.26 -18.38 19.72
C LYS A 87 -3.60 -17.56 20.81
N THR A 88 -3.43 -16.26 20.56
CA THR A 88 -2.92 -15.31 21.55
C THR A 88 -3.66 -13.98 21.40
N LEU A 89 -3.65 -13.16 22.46
CA LEU A 89 -4.20 -11.79 22.41
C LEU A 89 -3.36 -10.85 21.54
N THR A 90 -2.11 -11.22 21.25
CA THR A 90 -1.17 -10.32 20.57
C THR A 90 -0.97 -10.64 19.09
N TYR A 91 -1.42 -11.79 18.61
CA TYR A 91 -1.19 -12.22 17.22
C TYR A 91 -1.80 -11.25 16.21
N GLY A 92 -3.12 -11.10 16.22
CA GLY A 92 -3.86 -10.20 15.33
C GLY A 92 -3.30 -8.78 15.34
N PRO A 93 -3.15 -8.14 16.53
CA PRO A 93 -2.63 -6.77 16.61
C PRO A 93 -1.20 -6.62 16.09
N LYS A 94 -0.33 -7.60 16.35
CA LYS A 94 1.05 -7.58 15.85
C LYS A 94 1.09 -7.76 14.33
N ASN A 95 0.35 -8.73 13.79
CA ASN A 95 0.36 -8.99 12.35
C ASN A 95 -0.32 -7.87 11.56
N PHE A 96 -1.41 -7.29 12.07
CA PHE A 96 -2.02 -6.09 11.49
C PHE A 96 -1.00 -4.96 11.37
N LYS A 97 -0.28 -4.66 12.47
CA LYS A 97 0.74 -3.60 12.48
C LYS A 97 1.89 -3.91 11.53
N LYS A 98 2.39 -5.15 11.49
CA LYS A 98 3.44 -5.57 10.55
C LYS A 98 3.02 -5.36 9.10
N GLY A 99 1.84 -5.85 8.72
CA GLY A 99 1.30 -5.67 7.38
C GLY A 99 1.11 -4.20 7.03
N LEU A 100 0.55 -3.42 7.95
CA LEU A 100 0.40 -1.97 7.76
C LEU A 100 1.75 -1.27 7.57
N TYR A 101 2.73 -1.52 8.42
CA TYR A 101 4.06 -0.91 8.30
C TYR A 101 4.78 -1.33 7.03
N PHE A 102 4.65 -2.59 6.62
CA PHE A 102 5.17 -3.06 5.36
C PHE A 102 4.59 -2.25 4.19
N THR A 103 3.27 -2.11 4.12
CA THR A 103 2.64 -1.33 3.05
C THR A 103 3.05 0.16 3.09
N LEU A 104 3.07 0.78 4.27
CA LEU A 104 3.36 2.20 4.43
C LEU A 104 4.81 2.58 4.13
N PHE A 105 5.77 1.78 4.61
CA PHE A 105 7.18 2.14 4.57
C PHE A 105 7.98 1.41 3.50
N PHE A 106 7.46 0.32 2.94
CA PHE A 106 8.10 -0.37 1.84
C PHE A 106 7.36 -0.14 0.52
N CYS A 107 6.05 -0.39 0.45
CA CYS A 107 5.35 -0.31 -0.84
C CYS A 107 5.26 1.13 -1.39
N PHE A 108 4.75 2.09 -0.61
CA PHE A 108 4.57 3.46 -1.08
C PHE A 108 5.89 4.21 -1.39
N PRO A 109 6.96 4.11 -0.58
CA PRO A 109 8.22 4.76 -0.92
C PRO A 109 8.88 4.12 -2.13
N THR A 110 8.85 2.79 -2.23
CA THR A 110 9.44 2.07 -3.37
C THR A 110 8.74 2.41 -4.67
N SER A 111 7.40 2.51 -4.68
CA SER A 111 6.65 2.93 -5.87
C SER A 111 7.02 4.35 -6.30
N SER A 112 7.07 5.28 -5.35
CA SER A 112 7.40 6.69 -5.61
C SER A 112 8.82 6.86 -6.16
N ILE A 113 9.80 6.16 -5.59
CA ILE A 113 11.20 6.17 -6.07
C ILE A 113 11.28 5.57 -7.47
N THR A 114 10.61 4.43 -7.70
CA THR A 114 10.63 3.76 -9.01
C THR A 114 10.07 4.67 -10.09
N TYR A 115 8.95 5.33 -9.80
CA TYR A 115 8.31 6.26 -10.72
C TYR A 115 9.20 7.47 -11.02
N TYR A 116 9.79 8.09 -10.00
CA TYR A 116 10.77 9.18 -10.17
C TYR A 116 11.96 8.79 -11.05
N LEU A 117 12.50 7.58 -10.87
CA LEU A 117 13.62 7.08 -11.67
C LEU A 117 13.22 6.82 -13.13
N LEU A 118 12.01 6.31 -13.37
CA LEU A 118 11.49 6.08 -14.72
C LEU A 118 11.28 7.40 -15.46
N ASP A 119 10.74 8.40 -14.80
CA ASP A 119 10.58 9.74 -15.36
C ASP A 119 11.93 10.37 -15.75
N ARG A 120 12.92 10.33 -14.85
CA ARG A 120 14.28 10.81 -15.15
C ARG A 120 14.90 10.12 -16.35
N LYS A 121 14.68 8.81 -16.53
CA LYS A 121 15.14 8.07 -17.71
C LYS A 121 14.41 8.52 -18.98
N ARG A 122 13.09 8.74 -18.92
CA ARG A 122 12.27 9.24 -20.03
C ARG A 122 12.75 10.61 -20.50
N ILE A 123 12.96 11.56 -19.58
CA ILE A 123 13.48 12.90 -19.88
C ILE A 123 14.84 12.83 -20.60
N ARG A 124 15.79 12.04 -20.07
CA ARG A 124 17.13 11.88 -20.68
C ARG A 124 17.06 11.28 -22.09
N LYS A 125 16.21 10.27 -22.31
CA LYS A 125 16.01 9.65 -23.62
C LYS A 125 15.46 10.65 -24.63
N ASN A 126 14.47 11.44 -24.24
CA ASN A 126 13.86 12.45 -25.11
C ASN A 126 14.84 13.56 -25.47
N ALA A 127 15.68 14.01 -24.53
CA ALA A 127 16.75 14.98 -24.79
C ALA A 127 17.76 14.44 -25.83
N TYR A 128 18.20 13.19 -25.68
CA TYR A 128 19.12 12.55 -26.63
C TYR A 128 18.52 12.46 -28.05
N LEU A 129 17.27 12.02 -28.18
CA LEU A 129 16.58 11.92 -29.47
C LEU A 129 16.45 13.29 -30.16
N LYS A 130 16.14 14.33 -29.39
CA LYS A 130 16.05 15.71 -29.90
C LYS A 130 17.40 16.22 -30.42
N THR A 131 18.50 15.95 -29.71
CA THR A 131 19.84 16.32 -30.18
C THR A 131 20.26 15.55 -31.44
N LYS A 132 19.88 14.28 -31.56
CA LYS A 132 20.19 13.46 -32.74
C LYS A 132 19.42 13.96 -33.98
N HIS A 133 18.15 14.34 -33.83
CA HIS A 133 17.34 14.86 -34.94
C HIS A 133 17.80 16.26 -35.40
N ASN A 134 18.37 17.10 -34.53
CA ASN A 134 18.86 18.42 -34.93
C ASN A 134 20.25 18.39 -35.60
N ASN A 135 21.00 17.29 -35.47
CA ASN A 135 22.37 17.16 -35.96
C ASN A 135 22.49 16.25 -37.19
N GLY A 136 21.38 15.80 -37.79
CA GLY A 136 21.33 15.00 -39.01
C GLY A 136 20.38 15.61 -40.02
#